data_AF-A0A3C1G1K0-F1
#
_entry.id   AF-A0A3C1G1K0-F1
#
_cell.length_a   1.000
_cell.length_b   1.000
_cell.length_c   1.000
_cell.angle_alpha   90.00
_cell.angle_beta   90.00
_cell.angle_gamma   90.00
#
_symmetry.space_group_name_H-M   'P 1'
#
loop_
_entity.id
_entity.type
_entity.pdbx_description
1 polymer ?
#
loop_
_entity_poly.entity_id
_entity_poly.type
_entity_poly.pdbx_seq_one_letter_code
_entity_poly.pdbx_strand_id
1 'polypeptide(L)'
;MSKKRPAEETTDSFDDDIYFVPPPPRRLIVKRDGHSITRQIPKPIVLVDTREKSPFRFNRFPNWIADGKRQKLDAGDYTVEGMEDLLILERETLSKGLAVNFYLDISSLHDIP
;
A
#
# COMPACT_ATOMS: atom_id res chain seq x y z
N MET A 1 -42.05 36.93 29.10
CA MET A 1 -40.74 37.34 28.58
C MET A 1 -39.92 36.08 28.31
N SER A 2 -39.89 35.61 27.06
CA SER A 2 -39.16 34.40 26.69
C SER A 2 -37.71 34.78 26.33
N LYS A 3 -36.75 34.36 27.16
CA LYS A 3 -35.32 34.60 26.91
C LYS A 3 -34.91 33.82 25.66
N LYS A 4 -34.50 34.53 24.60
CA LYS A 4 -33.81 33.93 23.45
C LYS A 4 -32.53 33.27 23.97
N ARG A 5 -32.38 31.96 23.71
CA ARG A 5 -31.10 31.25 23.87
C ARG A 5 -30.11 31.77 22.83
N PRO A 6 -28.83 32.01 23.17
CA PRO A 6 -27.85 32.45 22.19
C PRO A 6 -27.57 31.31 21.20
N ALA A 7 -27.25 31.69 19.96
CA ALA A 7 -26.88 30.76 18.91
C ALA A 7 -25.62 29.99 19.34
N GLU A 8 -25.73 28.66 19.31
CA GLU A 8 -24.62 27.74 19.49
C GLU A 8 -23.73 27.90 18.25
N GLU A 9 -22.57 28.53 18.44
CA GLU A 9 -21.54 28.67 17.43
C GLU A 9 -20.90 27.29 17.27
N THR A 10 -21.41 26.52 16.29
CA THR A 10 -20.84 25.22 15.93
C THR A 10 -19.43 25.45 15.43
N THR A 11 -18.45 25.33 16.32
CA THR A 11 -17.06 25.11 15.94
C THR A 11 -17.02 23.77 15.23
N ASP A 12 -17.10 23.80 13.91
CA ASP A 12 -16.81 22.67 13.04
C ASP A 12 -15.31 22.40 13.18
N SER A 13 -14.96 21.65 14.22
CA SER A 13 -13.61 21.14 14.42
C SER A 13 -13.35 20.20 13.27
N PHE A 14 -12.60 20.68 12.28
CA PHE A 14 -11.98 19.88 11.23
C PHE A 14 -10.93 18.94 11.86
N ASP A 15 -11.37 18.02 12.71
CA ASP A 15 -10.65 16.79 13.00
C ASP A 15 -10.77 15.94 11.74
N ASP A 16 -9.90 16.25 10.77
CA ASP A 16 -9.61 15.43 9.61
C ASP A 16 -8.86 14.18 10.11
N ASP A 17 -9.57 13.36 10.89
CA ASP A 17 -9.11 12.06 11.34
C ASP A 17 -8.72 11.28 10.09
N ILE A 18 -7.44 10.90 10.00
CA ILE A 18 -6.91 10.12 8.88
C ILE A 18 -7.57 8.73 8.94
N TYR A 19 -8.73 8.58 8.30
CA TYR A 19 -9.44 7.32 8.20
C TYR A 19 -8.74 6.42 7.18
N PHE A 20 -7.96 5.45 7.67
CA PHE A 20 -7.41 4.41 6.80
C PHE A 20 -8.56 3.55 6.24
N VAL A 21 -8.66 3.49 4.90
CA VAL A 21 -9.61 2.62 4.23
C VAL A 21 -9.33 1.15 4.61
N PRO A 22 -10.34 0.37 5.05
CA PRO A 22 -10.14 -1.03 5.37
C PRO A 22 -9.73 -1.81 4.11
N PRO A 23 -8.91 -2.87 4.27
CA PRO A 23 -8.53 -3.70 3.14
C PRO A 23 -9.79 -4.35 2.54
N PRO A 24 -9.83 -4.57 1.21
CA PRO A 24 -10.96 -5.25 0.62
C PRO A 24 -11.03 -6.72 1.11
N PRO A 25 -12.25 -7.25 1.24
CA PRO A 25 -12.46 -8.57 1.84
C PRO A 25 -11.98 -9.72 0.94
N ARG A 26 -11.66 -9.44 -0.32
CA ARG A 26 -11.29 -10.44 -1.32
C ARG A 26 -9.98 -10.08 -2.03
N ARG A 27 -9.27 -11.12 -2.46
CA ARG A 27 -8.11 -10.99 -3.34
C ARG A 27 -8.54 -10.41 -4.69
N LEU A 28 -7.66 -9.62 -5.31
CA LEU A 28 -7.79 -9.19 -6.69
C LEU A 28 -7.96 -10.40 -7.61
N ILE A 29 -8.99 -10.38 -8.47
CA ILE A 29 -9.22 -11.42 -9.46
C ILE A 29 -8.42 -11.07 -10.71
N VAL A 30 -7.46 -11.92 -11.07
CA VAL A 30 -6.68 -11.79 -12.30
C VAL A 30 -7.25 -12.73 -13.34
N LYS A 31 -7.52 -12.19 -14.54
CA LYS A 31 -7.99 -12.95 -15.70
C LYS A 31 -6.98 -12.86 -16.84
N ARG A 32 -6.77 -13.97 -17.54
CA ARG A 32 -6.02 -14.06 -18.80
C ARG A 32 -6.87 -14.86 -19.78
N ASP A 33 -7.05 -14.34 -20.99
CA ASP A 33 -7.88 -14.93 -22.04
C ASP A 33 -9.30 -15.30 -21.55
N GLY A 34 -9.91 -14.40 -20.78
CA GLY A 34 -11.26 -14.58 -20.22
C GLY A 34 -11.36 -15.51 -19.01
N HIS A 35 -10.29 -16.24 -18.65
CA HIS A 35 -10.28 -17.22 -17.57
C HIS A 35 -9.59 -16.66 -16.31
N SER A 36 -10.11 -17.01 -15.13
CA SER A 36 -9.46 -16.62 -13.87
C SER A 36 -8.19 -17.45 -13.65
N ILE A 37 -7.05 -16.77 -13.58
CA ILE A 37 -5.75 -17.35 -13.24
C ILE A 37 -5.33 -17.02 -11.80
N THR A 38 -6.21 -16.37 -11.03
CA THR A 38 -5.91 -15.87 -9.67
C THR A 38 -5.27 -16.91 -8.76
N ARG A 39 -5.66 -18.19 -8.84
CA ARG A 39 -5.11 -19.27 -8.02
C ARG A 39 -3.70 -19.71 -8.44
N GLN A 40 -3.33 -19.46 -9.69
CA GLN A 40 -2.01 -19.78 -10.25
C GLN A 40 -0.97 -18.72 -9.88
N ILE A 41 -1.42 -17.49 -9.62
CA ILE A 41 -0.55 -16.40 -9.18
C ILE A 41 -0.34 -16.55 -7.66
N PRO A 42 0.88 -16.76 -7.16
CA PRO A 42 1.13 -16.79 -5.72
C PRO A 42 0.87 -15.41 -5.10
N LYS A 43 0.61 -15.36 -3.79
CA LYS A 43 0.61 -14.07 -3.08
C LYS A 43 2.08 -13.60 -2.97
N PRO A 44 2.39 -12.33 -3.25
CA PRO A 44 3.74 -11.81 -3.17
C PRO A 44 4.29 -11.85 -1.74
N ILE A 45 5.60 -12.00 -1.62
CA ILE A 45 6.36 -11.72 -0.40
C ILE A 45 7.00 -10.35 -0.57
N VAL A 46 6.72 -9.43 0.35
CA VAL A 46 7.28 -8.08 0.31
C VAL A 46 8.66 -8.10 0.96
N LEU A 47 9.65 -7.58 0.26
CA LEU A 47 10.98 -7.34 0.79
C LEU A 47 11.05 -5.91 1.29
N VAL A 48 11.54 -5.74 2.52
CA VAL A 48 11.63 -4.44 3.20
C VAL A 48 13.09 -4.15 3.45
N ASP A 49 13.56 -2.99 3.01
CA ASP A 49 14.93 -2.58 3.26
C ASP A 49 15.23 -2.48 4.77
N THR A 50 16.39 -2.98 5.17
CA THR A 50 16.84 -2.94 6.57
C THR A 50 17.05 -1.52 7.11
N ARG A 51 17.30 -0.54 6.25
CA ARG A 51 17.51 0.88 6.58
C ARG A 51 16.19 1.61 6.83
N GLU A 52 15.06 1.08 6.37
CA GLU A 52 13.73 1.65 6.64
C GLU A 52 13.44 1.64 8.14
N LYS A 53 13.24 2.82 8.73
CA LYS A 53 13.09 2.98 10.18
C LYS A 53 11.67 2.70 10.67
N SER A 54 10.68 2.99 9.84
CA SER A 54 9.26 2.86 10.17
C SER A 54 8.52 2.02 9.11
N PRO A 55 8.85 0.73 8.99
CA PRO A 55 8.31 -0.12 7.94
C PRO A 55 6.80 -0.40 8.13
N PHE A 56 6.08 -0.54 7.02
CA PHE A 56 4.69 -0.99 7.07
C PHE A 56 4.55 -2.40 7.65
N ARG A 57 3.41 -2.63 8.32
CA ARG A 57 2.99 -3.96 8.78
C ARG A 57 2.00 -4.54 7.78
N PHE A 58 2.33 -5.71 7.23
CA PHE A 58 1.51 -6.36 6.20
C PHE A 58 0.49 -7.38 6.74
N ASN A 59 0.54 -7.70 8.04
CA ASN A 59 -0.36 -8.66 8.69
C ASN A 59 -1.85 -8.33 8.52
N ARG A 60 -2.21 -7.05 8.35
CA ARG A 60 -3.58 -6.58 8.10
C ARG A 60 -4.07 -6.83 6.67
N PHE A 61 -3.20 -7.29 5.76
CA PHE A 61 -3.51 -7.52 4.34
C PHE A 61 -3.37 -9.00 3.91
N PRO A 62 -3.90 -9.98 4.66
CA PRO A 62 -3.65 -11.40 4.41
C PRO A 62 -4.24 -11.89 3.08
N ASN A 63 -5.21 -11.17 2.50
CA ASN A 63 -5.77 -11.50 1.19
C ASN A 63 -4.85 -11.12 0.03
N TRP A 64 -3.89 -10.23 0.26
CA TRP A 64 -3.04 -9.64 -0.77
C TRP A 64 -1.58 -10.06 -0.66
N ILE A 65 -1.03 -10.10 0.55
CA ILE A 65 0.39 -10.35 0.79
C ILE A 65 0.53 -11.69 1.52
N ALA A 66 1.51 -12.50 1.09
CA ALA A 66 1.83 -13.76 1.77
C ALA A 66 2.59 -13.50 3.07
N ASP A 67 3.65 -12.68 2.97
CA ASP A 67 4.55 -12.39 4.07
C ASP A 67 5.39 -11.12 3.80
N GLY A 68 6.15 -10.66 4.80
CA GLY A 68 7.16 -9.63 4.67
C GLY A 68 8.51 -10.07 5.25
N LYS A 69 9.59 -9.88 4.47
CA LYS A 69 10.98 -10.19 4.89
C LYS A 69 11.82 -8.92 4.95
N ARG A 70 12.69 -8.82 5.95
CA ARG A 70 13.67 -7.73 6.01
C ARG A 70 15.00 -8.16 5.39
N GLN A 71 15.52 -7.39 4.46
CA GLN A 71 16.86 -7.58 3.90
C GLN A 71 17.43 -6.25 3.39
N LYS A 72 18.72 -6.21 3.05
CA LYS A 72 19.30 -5.04 2.40
C LYS A 72 18.94 -5.08 0.91
N LEU A 73 18.35 -4.01 0.39
CA LEU A 73 18.03 -3.83 -1.02
C LEU A 73 19.08 -2.93 -1.69
N ASP A 74 19.28 -3.11 -2.98
CA ASP A 74 20.18 -2.27 -3.77
C ASP A 74 19.56 -0.87 -4.03
N ALA A 75 18.24 -0.81 -4.17
CA ALA A 75 17.46 0.43 -4.33
C ALA A 75 16.06 0.30 -3.70
N GLY A 76 15.46 1.43 -3.31
CA GLY A 76 14.15 1.46 -2.68
C GLY A 76 14.11 1.12 -1.19
N ASP A 77 12.94 1.39 -0.61
CA ASP A 77 12.56 0.94 0.73
C ASP A 77 11.81 -0.40 0.69
N TYR A 78 11.13 -0.71 -0.42
CA TYR A 78 10.39 -1.96 -0.61
C TYR A 78 10.49 -2.49 -2.03
N THR A 79 10.37 -3.81 -2.17
CA THR A 79 10.17 -4.52 -3.44
C THR A 79 9.41 -5.84 -3.19
N VAL A 80 9.22 -6.65 -4.24
CA VAL A 80 8.64 -8.00 -4.17
C VAL A 80 9.71 -9.03 -4.50
N GLU A 81 9.76 -10.12 -3.74
CA GLU A 81 10.72 -11.21 -3.95
C GLU A 81 10.64 -11.77 -5.38
N GLY A 82 11.76 -11.76 -6.10
CA GLY A 82 11.86 -12.17 -7.51
C GLY A 82 11.48 -11.09 -8.52
N MET A 83 11.21 -9.86 -8.07
CA MET A 83 10.86 -8.69 -8.89
C MET A 83 11.70 -7.46 -8.54
N GLU A 84 12.85 -7.64 -7.90
CA GLU A 84 13.73 -6.58 -7.39
C GLU A 84 14.15 -5.60 -8.49
N ASP A 85 14.39 -6.11 -9.70
CA ASP A 85 14.78 -5.31 -10.87
C ASP A 85 13.59 -4.68 -11.61
N LEU A 86 12.35 -5.08 -11.28
CA LEU A 86 11.13 -4.66 -11.98
C LEU A 86 10.33 -3.64 -11.18
N LEU A 87 10.23 -3.83 -9.87
CA LEU A 87 9.33 -3.07 -9.00
C LEU A 87 10.08 -2.58 -7.77
N ILE A 88 10.23 -1.26 -7.67
CA ILE A 88 10.89 -0.61 -6.54
C ILE A 88 9.95 0.45 -5.98
N LEU A 89 9.78 0.45 -4.66
CA LEU A 89 8.96 1.43 -3.95
C LEU A 89 9.82 2.28 -3.01
N GLU A 90 9.62 3.58 -3.09
CA GLU A 90 10.23 4.57 -2.20
C GLU A 90 9.16 5.14 -1.27
N ARG A 91 9.44 5.18 0.03
CA ARG A 91 8.49 5.67 1.03
C ARG A 91 8.71 7.15 1.26
N GLU A 92 7.68 7.95 0.98
CA GLU A 92 7.70 9.38 1.22
C GLU A 92 6.69 9.77 2.30
N THR A 93 7.16 10.41 3.37
CA THR A 93 6.25 10.94 4.40
C THR A 93 6.03 12.42 4.13
N LEU A 94 4.83 12.79 3.66
CA LEU A 94 4.44 14.18 3.53
C LEU A 94 3.85 14.67 4.86
N SER A 95 3.99 15.96 5.15
CA SER A 95 3.66 16.56 6.45
C SER A 95 2.18 16.45 6.87
N LYS A 96 1.30 15.93 5.99
CA LYS A 96 -0.13 15.70 6.26
C LYS A 96 -0.65 14.36 5.71
N GLY A 97 0.22 13.45 5.28
CA GLY A 97 -0.20 12.20 4.66
C GLY A 97 0.98 11.33 4.24
N LEU A 98 0.70 10.05 4.03
CA LEU A 98 1.70 9.10 3.57
C LEU A 98 1.62 8.97 2.04
N ALA A 99 2.74 9.21 1.36
CA ALA A 99 2.90 8.96 -0.06
C ALA A 99 3.86 7.78 -0.28
N VAL A 100 3.63 7.03 -1.35
CA VAL A 100 4.57 6.00 -1.81
C VAL A 100 4.79 6.27 -3.28
N ASN A 101 6.05 6.44 -3.68
CA ASN A 101 6.41 6.58 -5.08
C ASN A 101 6.70 5.18 -5.63
N PHE A 102 6.10 4.88 -6.78
CA PHE A 102 6.20 3.58 -7.44
C PHE A 102 7.08 3.72 -8.67
N TYR A 103 8.15 2.93 -8.75
CA TYR A 103 8.94 2.77 -9.96
C TYR A 103 8.71 1.36 -10.49
N LEU A 104 8.15 1.28 -11.70
CA LEU A 104 7.97 0.04 -12.43
C LEU A 104 8.79 0.14 -13.71
N ASP A 105 9.86 -0.64 -13.82
CA ASP A 105 10.57 -0.77 -15.08
C ASP A 105 9.91 -1.85 -15.93
N ILE A 106 9.13 -1.42 -16.91
CA ILE A 106 8.47 -2.31 -17.88
C ILE A 106 9.37 -2.62 -19.08
N SER A 107 10.52 -1.96 -19.20
CA SER A 107 11.46 -2.11 -20.33
C SER A 107 12.06 -3.51 -20.36
N SER A 108 12.14 -4.15 -19.19
CA SER A 108 12.61 -5.52 -18.97
C SER A 108 11.52 -6.59 -19.14
N LEU A 109 10.25 -6.22 -19.38
CA LEU A 109 9.15 -7.17 -19.59
C LEU A 109 9.06 -7.73 -21.02
N HIS A 110 9.96 -7.32 -21.93
CA HIS A 110 9.95 -7.76 -23.33
C HIS A 110 10.41 -9.21 -23.54
N ASP A 111 10.91 -9.87 -22.48
CA ASP A 111 11.42 -11.25 -22.53
C ASP A 111 10.53 -12.28 -21.81
N ILE A 112 9.28 -11.92 -21.45
CA ILE A 112 8.33 -12.89 -20.88
C ILE A 112 7.54 -13.53 -22.04
N PRO A 113 7.73 -14.84 -22.33
CA PRO A 113 7.04 -15.53 -23.43
C PRO A 113 5.52 -15.62 -23.26
#